data_AF-A0A7T5R841-F1
#
_entry.id   AF-A0A7T5R841-F1
#
_cell.length_a   1.000
_cell.length_b   1.000
_cell.length_c   1.000
_cell.angle_alpha   90.00
_cell.angle_beta   90.00
_cell.angle_gamma   90.00
#
_symmetry.space_group_name_H-M   'P 1'
#
loop_
_entity.id
_entity.type
_entity.pdbx_description
1 polymer ?
#
loop_
_entity_poly.entity_id
_entity_poly.type
_entity_poly.pdbx_seq_one_letter_code
_entity_poly.pdbx_strand_id
1 'polypeptide(L)'
;MKKELKVTAELGIPTQQAYFGMLDWLVKRGYTVKKTDDWLYINPKTAHHAEVMQRRQATEGRLAQIMIYIGEQRHALELLKHDLRKFENALEHHRKNNLDVLKSDYMDFIDMQSPNSMFQLARAGRFPSIVADFFKIKSERDIDDLKISKSEKSILQIKWKQFQQWRDTFSKAVEERVRVLREELNARNASLENYKASLRPYIDAMHKMKVSEHAPADLLSNPMLIEGYMTSVAGVDLAAWRGALIPGRQMIQESRTFMEGEEAYPFYIYIEISIRRDQVVNRGKEIEGMRITIDSSLKSADEIIAKKKEIKDKEDALMKSLEEFRGEREMEAPKEEAEEEETVVRKLHKAASESAKTAETYLRGSLAGGSTVKDVLEKTVKEETIALYDAIKEMTGGMKLQRYPLERE
;
A
#
# COMPACT_ATOMS: atom_id res chain seq x y z
N MET A 1 -12.82 30.98 -2.35
CA MET A 1 -12.30 32.37 -2.27
C MET A 1 -10.80 32.24 -2.26
N LYS A 2 -10.18 32.69 -3.35
CA LYS A 2 -8.75 32.51 -3.56
C LYS A 2 -8.00 33.76 -3.12
N LYS A 3 -6.97 33.58 -2.27
CA LYS A 3 -6.03 34.61 -1.86
C LYS A 3 -4.62 34.14 -2.15
N GLU A 4 -3.82 35.00 -2.75
CA GLU A 4 -2.39 34.76 -2.97
C GLU A 4 -1.57 35.65 -2.04
N LEU A 5 -0.55 35.05 -1.43
CA LEU A 5 0.42 35.67 -0.55
C LEU A 5 1.80 35.46 -1.16
N LYS A 6 2.41 36.54 -1.66
CA LYS A 6 3.82 36.52 -2.06
C LYS A 6 4.65 37.11 -0.93
N VAL A 7 5.53 36.28 -0.37
CA VAL A 7 6.46 36.65 0.69
C VAL A 7 7.86 36.65 0.07
N THR A 8 8.53 37.81 0.09
CA THR A 8 9.92 37.95 -0.43
C THR A 8 10.78 38.57 0.65
N ALA A 9 11.90 37.95 0.99
CA ALA A 9 12.90 38.54 1.89
C ALA A 9 14.30 38.52 1.28
N GLU A 10 15.11 39.50 1.68
CA GLU A 10 16.51 39.64 1.27
C GLU A 10 17.46 38.71 2.05
N LEU A 11 17.00 38.12 3.15
CA LEU A 11 17.68 37.07 3.91
C LEU A 11 16.67 36.03 4.34
N GLY A 12 17.02 34.76 4.15
CA GLY A 12 16.18 33.58 4.34
C GLY A 12 15.15 33.73 5.43
N ILE A 13 13.90 33.97 5.03
CA ILE A 13 12.76 33.70 5.90
C ILE A 13 12.90 32.23 6.26
N PRO A 14 12.76 31.84 7.53
CA PRO A 14 12.52 30.45 7.84
C PRO A 14 11.14 30.09 7.28
N THR A 15 11.09 29.75 5.99
CA THR A 15 9.92 29.23 5.28
C THR A 15 9.32 28.04 6.03
N GLN A 16 10.16 27.31 6.75
CA GLN A 16 9.79 26.30 7.73
C GLN A 16 8.94 26.86 8.89
N GLN A 17 9.29 28.00 9.50
CA GLN A 17 8.51 28.59 10.60
C GLN A 17 7.13 29.04 10.13
N ALA A 18 7.03 29.65 8.95
CA ALA A 18 5.74 30.03 8.39
C ALA A 18 4.88 28.80 8.06
N TYR A 19 5.48 27.74 7.52
CA TYR A 19 4.82 26.46 7.25
C TYR A 19 4.31 25.79 8.53
N PHE A 20 5.18 25.58 9.52
CA PHE A 20 4.81 24.92 10.78
C PHE A 20 3.86 25.77 11.61
N GLY A 21 4.04 27.09 11.65
CA GLY A 21 3.11 28.00 12.33
C GLY A 21 1.70 27.95 11.74
N MET A 22 1.59 27.82 10.41
CA MET A 22 0.31 27.64 9.73
C MET A 22 -0.33 26.28 10.05
N LEU A 23 0.45 25.20 10.04
CA LEU A 23 -0.05 23.87 10.44
C LEU A 23 -0.54 23.88 11.89
N ASP A 24 0.24 24.44 12.82
CA ASP A 24 -0.14 24.58 14.22
C ASP A 24 -1.42 25.39 14.38
N TRP A 25 -1.59 26.46 13.61
CA TRP A 25 -2.80 27.27 13.62
C TRP A 25 -4.03 26.46 13.17
N LEU A 26 -3.90 25.69 12.08
CA LEU A 26 -4.98 24.84 11.56
C LEU A 26 -5.37 23.76 12.58
N VAL A 27 -4.38 23.06 13.15
CA VAL A 27 -4.61 22.00 14.13
C VAL A 27 -5.24 22.56 15.41
N LYS A 28 -4.76 23.71 15.93
CA LYS A 28 -5.34 24.38 17.11
C LYS A 28 -6.80 24.79 16.90
N ARG A 29 -7.22 25.07 15.65
CA ARG A 29 -8.61 25.37 15.30
C ARG A 29 -9.46 24.15 14.96
N GLY A 30 -8.91 22.94 15.09
CA GLY A 30 -9.61 21.68 14.88
C GLY A 30 -9.75 21.27 13.41
N TYR A 31 -8.87 21.74 12.52
CA TYR A 31 -8.82 21.26 11.15
C TYR A 31 -8.04 19.94 11.07
N THR A 32 -8.57 19.00 10.28
CA THR A 32 -7.80 17.84 9.82
C THR A 32 -7.02 18.24 8.58
N VAL A 33 -5.69 18.14 8.64
CA VAL A 33 -4.79 18.53 7.54
C VAL A 33 -4.17 17.29 6.91
N LYS A 34 -4.22 17.18 5.58
CA LYS A 34 -3.56 16.14 4.79
C LYS A 34 -2.71 16.77 3.69
N LYS A 35 -1.56 16.17 3.42
CA LYS A 35 -0.69 16.54 2.29
C LYS A 35 -1.24 15.88 1.03
N THR A 36 -1.50 16.67 -0.01
CA THR A 36 -2.06 16.20 -1.28
C THR A 36 -1.00 16.01 -2.36
N ASP A 37 0.00 16.90 -2.42
CA ASP A 37 1.13 16.76 -3.35
C ASP A 37 2.43 17.33 -2.78
N ASP A 38 3.55 16.81 -3.27
CA ASP A 38 4.92 17.21 -2.95
C ASP A 38 5.74 17.19 -4.22
N TRP A 39 6.22 18.35 -4.67
CA TRP A 39 6.99 18.43 -5.90
C TRP A 39 8.24 19.28 -5.73
N LEU A 40 9.32 18.85 -6.38
CA LEU A 40 10.61 19.52 -6.39
C LEU A 40 11.07 19.65 -7.84
N TYR A 41 10.97 20.86 -8.36
CA TYR A 41 11.55 21.23 -9.63
C TYR A 41 13.01 21.67 -9.43
N ILE A 42 13.92 21.10 -10.21
CA ILE A 42 15.33 21.49 -10.18
C ILE A 42 15.76 21.76 -11.61
N ASN A 43 16.38 22.92 -11.84
CA ASN A 43 16.90 23.26 -13.15
C ASN A 43 18.02 22.29 -13.59
N PRO A 44 17.91 21.65 -14.78
CA PRO A 44 18.83 20.62 -15.24
C PRO A 44 20.27 21.11 -15.44
N LYS A 45 20.48 22.42 -15.62
CA LYS A 45 21.80 23.01 -15.84
C LYS A 45 22.59 23.25 -14.54
N THR A 46 22.02 22.94 -13.37
CA THR A 46 22.62 23.24 -12.06
C THR A 46 23.43 22.07 -11.50
N ALA A 47 24.48 22.36 -10.72
CA ALA A 47 25.25 21.31 -10.02
C ALA A 47 24.37 20.50 -9.03
N HIS A 48 23.35 21.13 -8.46
CA HIS A 48 22.38 20.46 -7.58
C HIS A 48 21.54 19.42 -8.31
N HIS A 49 21.17 19.67 -9.56
CA HIS A 49 20.47 18.69 -10.37
C HIS A 49 21.31 17.43 -10.59
N ALA A 50 22.60 17.58 -10.86
CA ALA A 50 23.50 16.43 -11.01
C ALA A 50 23.56 15.60 -9.71
N GLU A 51 23.63 16.25 -8.55
CA GLU A 51 23.60 15.57 -7.25
C GLU A 51 22.26 14.84 -7.01
N VAL A 52 21.12 15.49 -7.27
CA VAL A 52 19.80 14.87 -7.10
C VAL A 52 19.59 13.72 -8.08
N MET A 53 20.04 13.85 -9.33
CA MET A 53 20.02 12.76 -10.30
C MET A 53 20.91 11.60 -9.87
N GLN A 54 22.08 11.86 -9.31
CA GLN A 54 22.94 10.80 -8.77
C GLN A 54 22.28 10.08 -7.58
N ARG A 55 21.64 10.83 -6.67
CA ARG A 55 20.88 10.24 -5.55
C ARG A 55 19.69 9.42 -6.04
N ARG A 56 18.99 9.89 -7.07
CA ARG A 56 17.89 9.18 -7.72
C ARG A 56 18.37 7.87 -8.34
N GLN A 57 19.42 7.91 -9.16
CA GLN A 57 20.01 6.70 -9.77
C GLN A 57 20.49 5.70 -8.72
N ALA A 58 21.12 6.18 -7.63
CA ALA A 58 21.51 5.31 -6.53
C ALA A 58 20.29 4.66 -5.83
N THR A 59 19.18 5.40 -5.72
CA THR A 59 17.92 4.89 -5.15
C THR A 59 17.27 3.88 -6.10
N GLU A 60 17.20 4.17 -7.39
CA GLU A 60 16.71 3.25 -8.43
C GLU A 60 17.54 1.95 -8.47
N GLY A 61 18.86 2.06 -8.38
CA GLY A 61 19.75 0.91 -8.33
C GLY A 61 19.51 0.02 -7.10
N ARG A 62 19.32 0.61 -5.92
CA ARG A 62 18.95 -0.14 -4.71
C ARG A 62 17.57 -0.77 -4.82
N LEU A 63 16.60 -0.04 -5.38
CA LEU A 63 15.25 -0.54 -5.62
C LEU A 63 15.29 -1.77 -6.53
N ALA A 64 16.02 -1.71 -7.64
CA ALA A 64 16.20 -2.82 -8.57
C ALA A 64 16.84 -4.04 -7.89
N GLN A 65 17.87 -3.84 -7.05
CA GLN A 65 18.49 -4.92 -6.29
C GLN A 65 17.51 -5.61 -5.34
N ILE A 66 16.77 -4.83 -4.54
CA ILE A 66 15.77 -5.38 -3.60
C ILE A 66 14.66 -6.11 -4.36
N MET A 67 14.25 -5.60 -5.53
CA MET A 67 13.26 -6.25 -6.39
C MET A 67 13.72 -7.61 -6.92
N ILE A 68 14.99 -7.73 -7.34
CA ILE A 68 15.58 -9.01 -7.74
C ILE A 68 15.52 -9.99 -6.55
N TYR A 69 15.93 -9.55 -5.36
CA TYR A 69 15.88 -10.40 -4.16
C TYR A 69 14.46 -10.85 -3.82
N ILE A 70 13.45 -9.98 -3.95
CA ILE A 70 12.04 -10.37 -3.75
C ILE A 70 11.61 -11.42 -4.77
N GLY A 71 11.97 -11.25 -6.03
CA GLY A 71 11.70 -12.23 -7.08
C GLY A 71 12.30 -13.60 -6.76
N GLU A 72 13.55 -13.64 -6.31
CA GLU A 72 14.23 -14.86 -5.87
C GLU A 72 13.54 -15.49 -4.65
N GLN A 73 13.17 -14.69 -3.64
CA GLN A 73 12.44 -15.20 -2.46
C GLN A 73 11.07 -15.76 -2.83
N ARG A 74 10.35 -15.13 -3.76
CA ARG A 74 9.04 -15.62 -4.24
C ARG A 74 9.19 -16.95 -4.96
N HIS A 75 10.20 -17.08 -5.83
CA HIS A 75 10.48 -18.34 -6.50
C HIS A 75 10.80 -19.45 -5.50
N ALA A 76 11.65 -19.16 -4.50
CA ALA A 76 11.97 -20.10 -3.44
C ALA A 76 10.73 -20.52 -2.62
N LEU A 77 9.83 -19.57 -2.32
CA LEU A 77 8.57 -19.86 -1.62
C LEU A 77 7.67 -20.81 -2.41
N GLU A 78 7.55 -20.64 -3.74
CA GLU A 78 6.75 -21.52 -4.57
C GLU A 78 7.32 -22.94 -4.65
N LEU A 79 8.65 -23.06 -4.71
CA LEU A 79 9.32 -24.36 -4.61
C LEU A 79 9.05 -25.03 -3.26
N LEU A 80 9.18 -24.29 -2.16
CA LEU A 80 8.90 -24.81 -0.81
C LEU A 80 7.44 -25.24 -0.64
N LYS A 81 6.47 -24.45 -1.15
CA LYS A 81 5.05 -24.82 -1.13
C LYS A 81 4.78 -26.08 -1.93
N HIS A 82 5.38 -26.19 -3.10
CA HIS A 82 5.24 -27.38 -3.93
C HIS A 82 5.79 -28.63 -3.23
N ASP A 83 6.96 -28.54 -2.63
CA ASP A 83 7.58 -29.64 -1.91
C ASP A 83 6.78 -29.99 -0.65
N LEU A 84 6.30 -28.99 0.08
CA LEU A 84 5.42 -29.17 1.24
C LEU A 84 4.17 -29.95 0.86
N ARG A 85 3.48 -29.57 -0.24
CA ARG A 85 2.31 -30.31 -0.75
C ARG A 85 2.65 -31.77 -1.05
N LYS A 86 3.80 -32.05 -1.66
CA LYS A 86 4.23 -33.43 -1.94
C LYS A 86 4.41 -34.24 -0.66
N PHE A 87 5.08 -33.68 0.35
CA PHE A 87 5.29 -34.37 1.62
C PHE A 87 4.00 -34.51 2.44
N GLU A 88 3.11 -33.53 2.40
CA GLU A 88 1.79 -33.62 3.04
C GLU A 88 0.93 -34.71 2.41
N ASN A 89 0.91 -34.82 1.08
CA ASN A 89 0.23 -35.90 0.37
C ASN A 89 0.80 -37.27 0.76
N ALA A 90 2.14 -37.39 0.81
CA ALA A 90 2.79 -38.63 1.25
C ALA A 90 2.41 -38.99 2.70
N LEU A 91 2.34 -38.00 3.59
CA LEU A 91 1.90 -38.20 4.97
C LEU A 91 0.43 -38.61 5.05
N GLU A 92 -0.44 -38.04 4.21
CA GLU A 92 -1.85 -38.40 4.12
C GLU A 92 -2.03 -39.85 3.65
N HIS A 93 -1.27 -40.28 2.63
CA HIS A 93 -1.25 -41.67 2.19
C HIS A 93 -0.83 -42.62 3.31
N HIS A 94 0.13 -42.21 4.13
CA HIS A 94 0.53 -42.96 5.31
C HIS A 94 -0.58 -43.03 6.36
N ARG A 95 -1.22 -41.90 6.70
CA ARG A 95 -2.33 -41.84 7.68
C ARG A 95 -3.55 -42.65 7.26
N LYS A 96 -3.89 -42.64 5.96
CA LYS A 96 -4.96 -43.46 5.38
C LYS A 96 -4.58 -44.94 5.25
N ASN A 97 -3.33 -45.29 5.55
CA ASN A 97 -2.77 -46.63 5.42
C ASN A 97 -2.99 -47.23 4.02
N ASN A 98 -2.84 -46.41 2.97
CA ASN A 98 -2.92 -46.85 1.58
C ASN A 98 -1.67 -47.66 1.24
N LEU A 99 -1.71 -48.95 1.60
CA LEU A 99 -0.59 -49.88 1.45
C LEU A 99 -0.09 -49.96 0.01
N ASP A 100 -0.99 -49.91 -0.97
CA ASP A 100 -0.60 -50.03 -2.39
C ASP A 100 0.26 -48.84 -2.85
N VAL A 101 -0.10 -47.61 -2.46
CA VAL A 101 0.69 -46.41 -2.79
C VAL A 101 2.06 -46.49 -2.10
N LEU A 102 2.08 -46.82 -0.80
CA LEU A 102 3.33 -46.94 -0.05
C LEU A 102 4.25 -48.03 -0.59
N LYS A 103 3.69 -49.15 -1.06
CA LYS A 103 4.45 -50.22 -1.72
C LYS A 103 5.02 -49.76 -3.05
N SER A 104 4.26 -48.99 -3.83
CA SER A 104 4.75 -48.39 -5.07
C SER A 104 5.94 -47.48 -4.79
N ASP A 105 5.80 -46.55 -3.83
CA ASP A 105 6.88 -45.64 -3.43
C ASP A 105 8.12 -46.41 -2.93
N TYR A 106 7.92 -47.43 -2.09
CA TYR A 106 9.00 -48.30 -1.63
C TYR A 106 9.74 -48.97 -2.80
N MET A 107 8.98 -49.47 -3.77
CA MET A 107 9.56 -50.12 -4.94
C MET A 107 10.40 -49.16 -5.78
N ASP A 108 9.86 -47.97 -6.04
CA ASP A 108 10.50 -46.97 -6.88
C ASP A 108 11.75 -46.37 -6.22
N PHE A 109 11.71 -46.09 -4.91
CA PHE A 109 12.81 -45.41 -4.22
C PHE A 109 13.84 -46.35 -3.61
N ILE A 110 13.41 -47.44 -2.98
CA ILE A 110 14.29 -48.30 -2.17
C ILE A 110 14.62 -49.59 -2.92
N ASP A 111 13.60 -50.30 -3.40
CA ASP A 111 13.81 -51.61 -4.00
C ASP A 111 14.61 -51.52 -5.30
N MET A 112 14.33 -50.52 -6.15
CA MET A 112 15.03 -50.32 -7.43
C MET A 112 16.56 -50.15 -7.26
N GLN A 113 17.00 -49.60 -6.12
CA GLN A 113 18.43 -49.43 -5.81
C GLN A 113 19.08 -50.69 -5.24
N SER A 114 18.28 -51.69 -4.84
CA SER A 114 18.79 -52.94 -4.31
C SER A 114 19.31 -53.84 -5.45
N PRO A 115 20.48 -54.48 -5.29
CA PRO A 115 21.00 -55.44 -6.29
C PRO A 115 20.12 -56.70 -6.43
N ASN A 116 19.17 -56.91 -5.51
CA ASN A 116 18.14 -57.94 -5.60
C ASN A 116 16.75 -57.30 -5.67
N SER A 117 16.58 -56.28 -6.51
CA SER A 117 15.27 -55.65 -6.69
C SER A 117 14.26 -56.65 -7.27
N MET A 118 13.01 -56.56 -6.83
CA MET A 118 11.92 -57.37 -7.34
C MET A 118 11.74 -57.19 -8.85
N PHE A 119 11.96 -55.96 -9.36
CA PHE A 119 11.96 -55.68 -10.79
C PHE A 119 13.08 -56.42 -11.55
N GLN A 120 14.31 -56.44 -11.03
CA GLN A 120 15.42 -57.18 -11.66
C GLN A 120 15.18 -58.68 -11.62
N LEU A 121 14.67 -59.21 -10.50
CA LEU A 121 14.34 -60.63 -10.34
C LEU A 121 13.24 -61.08 -11.30
N ALA A 122 12.21 -60.24 -11.51
CA ALA A 122 11.17 -60.48 -12.48
C ALA A 122 11.71 -60.43 -13.92
N ARG A 123 12.50 -59.39 -14.25
CA ARG A 123 13.09 -59.22 -15.59
C ARG A 123 14.08 -60.33 -15.96
N ALA A 124 14.82 -60.85 -14.98
CA ALA A 124 15.72 -61.99 -15.16
C ALA A 124 14.98 -63.34 -15.32
N GLY A 125 13.63 -63.33 -15.27
CA GLY A 125 12.81 -64.53 -15.43
C GLY A 125 12.85 -65.50 -14.24
N ARG A 126 13.47 -65.11 -13.11
CA ARG A 126 13.55 -65.95 -11.91
C ARG A 126 12.22 -66.02 -11.17
N PHE A 127 11.61 -64.85 -10.96
CA PHE A 127 10.32 -64.72 -10.25
C PHE A 127 9.41 -63.72 -10.99
N PRO A 128 8.72 -64.14 -12.07
CA PRO A 128 7.97 -63.22 -12.93
C PRO A 128 6.80 -62.52 -12.23
N SER A 129 6.17 -63.16 -11.24
CA SER A 129 5.00 -62.64 -10.53
C SER A 129 5.32 -61.92 -9.22
N ILE A 130 6.59 -61.86 -8.80
CA ILE A 130 7.00 -61.37 -7.48
C ILE A 130 6.48 -59.97 -7.15
N VAL A 131 6.43 -59.07 -8.15
CA VAL A 131 5.91 -57.71 -8.00
C VAL A 131 4.41 -57.76 -7.72
N ALA A 132 3.64 -58.45 -8.56
CA ALA A 132 2.19 -58.57 -8.39
C ALA A 132 1.82 -59.27 -7.08
N ASP A 133 2.62 -60.25 -6.66
CA ASP A 133 2.42 -60.99 -5.41
C ASP A 133 2.77 -60.12 -4.19
N PHE A 134 3.79 -59.24 -4.29
CA PHE A 134 4.07 -58.24 -3.27
C PHE A 134 2.90 -57.28 -3.01
N PHE A 135 2.20 -56.82 -4.07
CA PHE A 135 1.03 -55.97 -3.92
C PHE A 135 -0.15 -56.67 -3.21
N LYS A 136 -0.29 -58.00 -3.35
CA LYS A 136 -1.38 -58.76 -2.69
C LYS A 136 -1.19 -58.92 -1.17
N ILE A 137 0.04 -58.88 -0.67
CA ILE A 137 0.38 -59.14 0.74
C ILE A 137 -0.07 -57.98 1.64
N LYS A 138 -0.98 -58.21 2.60
CA LYS A 138 -1.36 -57.20 3.61
C LYS A 138 -0.74 -57.48 4.97
N SER A 139 -0.45 -58.75 5.26
CA SER A 139 0.16 -59.23 6.49
C SER A 139 1.24 -60.28 6.21
N GLU A 140 2.16 -60.50 7.16
CA GLU A 140 3.21 -61.54 7.01
C GLU A 140 2.62 -62.95 6.82
N ARG A 141 1.41 -63.21 7.35
CA ARG A 141 0.71 -64.49 7.22
C ARG A 141 0.20 -64.74 5.80
N ASP A 142 -0.15 -63.68 5.07
CA ASP A 142 -0.67 -63.78 3.71
C ASP A 142 0.38 -64.37 2.75
N ILE A 143 1.67 -64.26 3.10
CA ILE A 143 2.77 -64.80 2.31
C ILE A 143 2.74 -66.33 2.29
N ASP A 144 2.35 -66.95 3.41
CA ASP A 144 2.27 -68.40 3.53
C ASP A 144 1.10 -68.97 2.72
N ASP A 145 0.03 -68.19 2.51
CA ASP A 145 -1.16 -68.56 1.75
C ASP A 145 -0.97 -68.44 0.23
N LEU A 146 0.06 -67.73 -0.24
CA LEU A 146 0.36 -67.59 -1.67
C LEU A 146 0.82 -68.93 -2.28
N LYS A 147 0.26 -69.27 -3.46
CA LYS A 147 0.61 -70.47 -4.23
C LYS A 147 1.87 -70.27 -5.09
N ILE A 148 2.99 -69.93 -4.43
CA ILE A 148 4.28 -69.61 -5.06
C ILE A 148 5.41 -70.51 -4.52
N SER A 149 6.58 -70.46 -5.14
CA SER A 149 7.73 -71.29 -4.75
C SER A 149 8.26 -70.94 -3.35
N LYS A 150 8.86 -71.90 -2.64
CA LYS A 150 9.44 -71.67 -1.30
C LYS A 150 10.52 -70.58 -1.32
N SER A 151 11.34 -70.53 -2.36
CA SER A 151 12.38 -69.51 -2.54
C SER A 151 11.78 -68.12 -2.72
N GLU A 152 10.68 -68.00 -3.47
CA GLU A 152 9.97 -66.74 -3.67
C GLU A 152 9.30 -66.25 -2.39
N LYS A 153 8.70 -67.16 -1.59
CA LYS A 153 8.17 -66.82 -0.25
C LYS A 153 9.24 -66.23 0.66
N SER A 154 10.43 -66.84 0.69
CA SER A 154 11.55 -66.36 1.51
C SER A 154 11.99 -64.94 1.12
N ILE A 155 12.08 -64.67 -0.19
CA ILE A 155 12.41 -63.33 -0.69
C ILE A 155 11.29 -62.33 -0.34
N LEU A 156 10.02 -62.70 -0.54
CA LEU A 156 8.89 -61.84 -0.19
C LEU A 156 8.83 -61.54 1.32
N GLN A 157 9.16 -62.49 2.19
CA GLN A 157 9.28 -62.26 3.63
C GLN A 157 10.36 -61.23 3.96
N ILE A 158 11.54 -61.35 3.33
CA ILE A 158 12.64 -60.37 3.52
C ILE A 158 12.20 -58.99 3.03
N LYS A 159 11.61 -58.90 1.83
CA LYS A 159 11.13 -57.64 1.25
C LYS A 159 10.01 -57.01 2.07
N TRP A 160 9.08 -57.82 2.58
CA TRP A 160 8.02 -57.36 3.46
C TRP A 160 8.56 -56.78 4.76
N LYS A 161 9.54 -57.43 5.40
CA LYS A 161 10.20 -56.89 6.59
C LYS A 161 10.92 -55.58 6.31
N GLN A 162 11.63 -55.50 5.18
CA GLN A 162 12.29 -54.26 4.74
C GLN A 162 11.28 -53.14 4.48
N PHE A 163 10.14 -53.44 3.84
CA PHE A 163 9.05 -52.50 3.62
C PHE A 163 8.46 -51.98 4.93
N GLN A 164 8.19 -52.85 5.90
CA GLN A 164 7.65 -52.44 7.21
C GLN A 164 8.64 -51.53 7.95
N GLN A 165 9.92 -51.88 8.00
CA GLN A 165 10.96 -51.05 8.59
C GLN A 165 11.08 -49.69 7.90
N TRP A 166 11.09 -49.70 6.56
CA TRP A 166 11.10 -48.48 5.76
C TRP A 166 9.87 -47.62 6.05
N ARG A 167 8.66 -48.19 6.07
CA ARG A 167 7.43 -47.45 6.33
C ARG A 167 7.46 -46.71 7.66
N ASP A 168 7.90 -47.40 8.71
CA ASP A 168 7.93 -46.85 10.07
C ASP A 168 8.99 -45.73 10.22
N THR A 169 10.11 -45.85 9.51
CA THR A 169 11.17 -44.82 9.49
C THR A 169 10.82 -43.66 8.57
N PHE A 170 10.23 -43.95 7.42
CA PHE A 170 9.81 -42.97 6.41
C PHE A 170 8.77 -42.01 6.98
N SER A 171 7.75 -42.51 7.69
CA SER A 171 6.75 -41.63 8.31
C SER A 171 7.36 -40.56 9.19
N LYS A 172 8.26 -40.96 10.10
CA LYS A 172 8.91 -40.03 11.03
C LYS A 172 9.77 -39.01 10.30
N ALA A 173 10.49 -39.45 9.26
CA ALA A 173 11.30 -38.58 8.44
C ALA A 173 10.45 -37.57 7.64
N VAL A 174 9.30 -38.00 7.09
CA VAL A 174 8.38 -37.12 6.36
C VAL A 174 7.72 -36.11 7.31
N GLU A 175 7.28 -36.52 8.49
CA GLU A 175 6.72 -35.59 9.49
C GLU A 175 7.72 -34.52 9.91
N GLU A 176 8.95 -34.93 10.20
CA GLU A 176 10.05 -34.02 10.51
C GLU A 176 10.31 -33.06 9.34
N ARG A 177 10.34 -33.58 8.12
CA ARG A 177 10.57 -32.75 6.92
C ARG A 177 9.46 -31.73 6.70
N VAL A 178 8.19 -32.12 6.89
CA VAL A 178 7.03 -31.22 6.83
C VAL A 178 7.16 -30.11 7.86
N ARG A 179 7.57 -30.44 9.10
CA ARG A 179 7.80 -29.44 10.15
C ARG A 179 8.86 -28.41 9.73
N VAL A 180 10.02 -28.89 9.30
CA VAL A 180 11.13 -28.03 8.85
C VAL A 180 10.70 -27.15 7.67
N LEU A 181 10.00 -27.69 6.68
CA LEU A 181 9.53 -26.93 5.52
C LEU A 181 8.53 -25.84 5.91
N ARG A 182 7.65 -26.09 6.89
CA ARG A 182 6.72 -25.07 7.41
C ARG A 182 7.46 -23.96 8.14
N GLU A 183 8.45 -24.29 8.96
CA GLU A 183 9.30 -23.31 9.64
C GLU A 183 10.06 -22.44 8.62
N GLU A 184 10.65 -23.07 7.60
CA GLU A 184 11.34 -22.36 6.53
C GLU A 184 10.39 -21.45 5.74
N LEU A 185 9.19 -21.94 5.39
CA LEU A 185 8.17 -21.16 4.69
C LEU A 185 7.75 -19.93 5.50
N ASN A 186 7.56 -20.09 6.81
CA ASN A 186 7.24 -18.97 7.70
C ASN A 186 8.39 -17.96 7.78
N ALA A 187 9.64 -18.43 7.91
CA ALA A 187 10.81 -17.55 7.93
C ALA A 187 10.99 -16.78 6.62
N ARG A 188 10.71 -17.41 5.48
CA ARG A 188 10.78 -16.79 4.15
C ARG A 188 9.67 -15.76 3.94
N ASN A 189 8.43 -16.07 4.36
CA ASN A 189 7.33 -15.10 4.35
C ASN A 189 7.65 -13.87 5.21
N ALA A 190 8.16 -14.06 6.42
CA ALA A 190 8.57 -12.96 7.29
C ALA A 190 9.68 -12.11 6.65
N SER A 191 10.66 -12.74 6.00
CA SER A 191 11.72 -12.03 5.26
C SER A 191 11.16 -11.22 4.10
N LEU A 192 10.20 -11.78 3.36
CA LEU A 192 9.55 -11.09 2.23
C LEU A 192 8.76 -9.86 2.69
N GLU A 193 8.05 -9.95 3.81
CA GLU A 193 7.37 -8.80 4.41
C GLU A 193 8.37 -7.73 4.90
N ASN A 194 9.50 -8.14 5.49
CA ASN A 194 10.56 -7.22 5.86
C ASN A 194 11.17 -6.50 4.63
N TYR A 195 11.36 -7.19 3.51
CA TYR A 195 11.81 -6.58 2.27
C TYR A 195 10.77 -5.60 1.70
N LYS A 196 9.48 -5.95 1.73
CA LYS A 196 8.39 -5.04 1.34
C LYS A 196 8.37 -3.78 2.20
N ALA A 197 8.47 -3.91 3.52
CA ALA A 197 8.53 -2.78 4.43
C ALA A 197 9.76 -1.89 4.17
N SER A 198 10.90 -2.51 3.85
CA SER A 198 12.16 -1.82 3.54
C SER A 198 12.12 -1.08 2.20
N LEU A 199 11.29 -1.50 1.24
CA LEU A 199 11.13 -0.83 -0.06
C LEU A 199 10.40 0.52 0.05
N ARG A 200 9.40 0.61 0.93
CA ARG A 200 8.53 1.78 1.10
C ARG A 200 9.29 3.12 1.16
N PRO A 201 10.33 3.30 2.00
CA PRO A 201 11.05 4.57 2.05
C PRO A 201 11.79 4.92 0.76
N TYR A 202 12.31 3.95 0.00
CA TYR A 202 13.00 4.20 -1.26
C TYR A 202 12.03 4.61 -2.36
N ILE A 203 10.85 4.00 -2.38
CA ILE A 203 9.75 4.34 -3.27
C ILE A 203 9.24 5.75 -2.97
N ASP A 204 8.98 6.05 -1.69
CA ASP A 204 8.53 7.38 -1.27
C ASP A 204 9.56 8.45 -1.65
N ALA A 205 10.85 8.16 -1.48
CA ALA A 205 11.93 9.05 -1.91
C ALA A 205 11.94 9.27 -3.43
N MET A 206 11.76 8.20 -4.21
CA MET A 206 11.66 8.26 -5.68
C MET A 206 10.50 9.13 -6.17
N HIS A 207 9.31 8.96 -5.58
CA HIS A 207 8.14 9.75 -5.96
C HIS A 207 8.25 11.22 -5.58
N LYS A 208 8.93 11.54 -4.47
CA LYS A 208 9.22 12.92 -4.09
C LYS A 208 10.22 13.58 -5.05
N MET A 209 11.12 12.81 -5.63
CA MET A 209 12.09 13.26 -6.64
C MET A 209 11.48 13.28 -8.06
N LYS A 210 10.33 13.95 -8.22
CA LYS A 210 9.80 14.25 -9.57
C LYS A 210 10.60 15.37 -10.21
N VAL A 211 11.71 15.01 -10.85
CA VAL A 211 12.41 15.90 -11.78
C VAL A 211 11.54 16.04 -13.02
N SER A 212 10.75 17.12 -13.12
CA SER A 212 10.02 17.38 -14.36
C SER A 212 10.98 17.92 -15.41
N GLU A 213 10.98 17.34 -16.61
CA GLU A 213 11.67 17.92 -17.78
C GLU A 213 10.98 19.21 -18.25
N HIS A 214 9.69 19.35 -17.94
CA HIS A 214 8.90 20.53 -18.24
C HIS A 214 9.03 21.51 -17.07
N ALA A 215 9.80 22.57 -17.26
CA ALA A 215 9.64 23.77 -16.44
C ALA A 215 8.20 24.28 -16.59
N PRO A 216 7.56 24.81 -15.53
CA PRO A 216 6.43 25.70 -15.72
C PRO A 216 6.85 26.76 -16.76
N ALA A 217 6.05 26.99 -17.81
CA ALA A 217 6.41 27.87 -18.92
C ALA A 217 6.90 29.26 -18.45
N ASP A 218 6.40 29.72 -17.30
CA ASP A 218 6.78 30.97 -16.61
C ASP A 218 8.27 31.05 -16.16
N LEU A 219 8.95 29.91 -15.96
CA LEU A 219 10.37 29.86 -15.59
C LEU A 219 11.30 29.90 -16.80
N LEU A 220 10.86 29.50 -17.99
CA LEU A 220 11.66 29.59 -19.21
C LEU A 220 11.46 30.92 -19.95
N SER A 221 10.34 31.61 -19.71
CA SER A 221 10.01 32.90 -20.33
C SER A 221 10.59 34.11 -19.60
N ASN A 222 11.28 33.95 -18.47
CA ASN A 222 11.86 35.06 -17.72
C ASN A 222 13.32 35.32 -18.16
N PRO A 223 13.59 36.36 -18.97
CA PRO A 223 14.93 36.68 -19.48
C PRO A 223 15.91 37.14 -18.39
N MET A 224 15.45 37.36 -17.16
CA MET A 224 16.33 37.68 -16.01
C MET A 224 16.96 36.45 -15.36
N LEU A 225 16.56 35.23 -15.75
CA LEU A 225 17.19 34.00 -15.29
C LEU A 225 18.48 33.77 -16.10
N ILE A 226 19.60 34.19 -15.52
CA ILE A 226 20.94 33.93 -16.08
C ILE A 226 21.23 32.44 -15.95
N GLU A 227 21.60 31.79 -17.06
CA GLU A 227 22.00 30.39 -17.11
C GLU A 227 23.17 30.13 -16.15
N GLY A 228 22.95 29.42 -15.05
CA GLY A 228 24.00 29.04 -14.09
C GLY A 228 23.62 29.12 -12.61
N TYR A 229 22.51 29.75 -12.24
CA TYR A 229 22.07 29.82 -10.84
C TYR A 229 21.24 28.61 -10.41
N MET A 230 21.39 28.20 -9.14
CA MET A 230 20.62 27.13 -8.48
C MET A 230 19.15 27.56 -8.35
N THR A 231 18.36 27.38 -9.40
CA THR A 231 16.90 27.53 -9.30
C THR A 231 16.29 26.16 -8.99
N SER A 232 15.99 25.96 -7.71
CA SER A 232 15.05 24.94 -7.28
C SER A 232 13.73 25.59 -6.91
N VAL A 233 12.63 25.01 -7.39
CA VAL A 233 11.28 25.40 -6.97
C VAL A 233 10.67 24.19 -6.30
N ALA A 234 10.45 24.29 -4.99
CA ALA A 234 9.81 23.24 -4.21
C ALA A 234 8.40 23.69 -3.86
N GLY A 235 7.43 22.78 -3.92
CA GLY A 235 6.06 23.10 -3.55
C GLY A 235 5.36 21.97 -2.81
N VAL A 236 4.45 22.35 -1.92
CA VAL A 236 3.61 21.45 -1.16
C VAL A 236 2.17 21.93 -1.27
N ASP A 237 1.29 21.00 -1.65
CA ASP A 237 -0.15 21.22 -1.61
C ASP A 237 -0.74 20.51 -0.39
N LEU A 238 -1.59 21.23 0.35
CA LEU A 238 -2.29 20.76 1.54
C LEU A 238 -3.79 20.91 1.33
N ALA A 239 -4.53 19.91 1.80
CA ALA A 239 -5.97 19.97 1.98
C ALA A 239 -6.29 19.97 3.48
N ALA A 240 -7.03 20.96 3.95
CA ALA A 240 -7.47 21.07 5.33
C ALA A 240 -9.00 21.19 5.41
N TRP A 241 -9.63 20.46 6.33
CA TRP A 241 -11.07 20.55 6.53
C TRP A 241 -11.51 20.49 7.99
N ARG A 242 -12.61 21.18 8.31
CA ARG A 242 -13.26 21.17 9.63
C ARG A 242 -14.77 21.18 9.48
N GLY A 243 -15.47 20.42 10.31
CA GLY A 243 -16.94 20.42 10.36
C GLY A 243 -17.50 21.81 10.68
N ALA A 244 -18.50 22.26 9.93
CA ALA A 244 -19.16 23.54 10.17
C ALA A 244 -20.33 23.35 11.16
N LEU A 245 -20.27 24.01 12.31
CA LEU A 245 -21.36 24.05 13.27
C LEU A 245 -22.37 25.12 12.86
N ILE A 246 -23.65 24.73 12.71
CA ILE A 246 -24.74 25.67 12.43
C ILE A 246 -25.10 26.39 13.74
N PRO A 247 -25.02 27.74 13.81
CA PRO A 247 -25.44 28.49 15.00
C PRO A 247 -26.90 28.18 15.33
N GLY A 248 -27.19 27.81 16.58
CA GLY A 248 -28.53 27.42 17.04
C GLY A 248 -28.72 25.91 17.33
N ARG A 249 -27.74 25.06 16.99
CA ARG A 249 -27.78 23.61 17.27
C ARG A 249 -26.90 23.15 18.45
N GLN A 250 -26.58 24.06 19.38
CA GLN A 250 -25.70 23.79 20.52
C GLN A 250 -26.20 22.70 21.50
N MET A 251 -27.46 22.24 21.41
CA MET A 251 -28.05 21.35 22.41
C MET A 251 -28.05 19.83 22.12
N ILE A 252 -27.56 19.34 20.97
CA ILE A 252 -27.58 17.88 20.68
C ILE A 252 -26.17 17.30 20.47
N GLN A 253 -25.16 17.82 21.17
CA GLN A 253 -23.80 17.29 21.10
C GLN A 253 -23.33 16.52 22.35
N GLU A 254 -24.01 16.66 23.49
CA GLU A 254 -23.55 15.98 24.72
C GLU A 254 -24.03 14.52 24.85
N SER A 255 -24.94 14.03 24.01
CA SER A 255 -25.54 12.70 24.18
C SER A 255 -25.32 11.71 23.03
N ARG A 256 -24.43 12.00 22.07
CA ARG A 256 -23.93 10.98 21.13
C ARG A 256 -22.47 10.72 21.44
N THR A 257 -22.26 9.70 22.26
CA THR A 257 -21.00 8.95 22.33
C THR A 257 -20.39 8.87 20.93
N PHE A 258 -19.15 9.36 20.85
CA PHE A 258 -18.20 9.18 19.77
C PHE A 258 -18.27 7.75 19.25
N MET A 259 -19.07 7.52 18.21
CA MET A 259 -18.77 6.47 17.25
C MET A 259 -17.70 7.10 16.36
N GLU A 260 -16.55 6.44 16.23
CA GLU A 260 -15.41 6.81 15.38
C GLU A 260 -15.75 6.76 13.87
N GLY A 261 -16.97 7.15 13.49
CA GLY A 261 -17.42 7.34 12.12
C GLY A 261 -17.37 8.83 11.77
N GLU A 262 -16.54 9.17 10.78
CA GLU A 262 -16.15 10.51 10.36
C GLU A 262 -17.27 11.38 9.69
N GLU A 263 -18.54 11.18 10.03
CA GLU A 263 -19.71 11.74 9.34
C GLU A 263 -20.55 12.69 10.22
N ALA A 264 -19.93 13.43 11.13
CA ALA A 264 -20.66 14.21 12.13
C ALA A 264 -21.30 15.51 11.59
N TYR A 265 -20.89 16.02 10.43
CA TYR A 265 -21.28 17.35 9.94
C TYR A 265 -21.81 17.36 8.50
N PRO A 266 -22.91 18.07 8.20
CA PRO A 266 -23.48 18.16 6.87
C PRO A 266 -22.65 19.03 5.90
N PHE A 267 -21.87 19.98 6.45
CA PHE A 267 -21.00 20.87 5.69
C PHE A 267 -19.63 20.97 6.36
N TYR A 268 -18.60 21.17 5.56
CA TYR A 268 -17.23 21.34 5.99
C TYR A 268 -16.67 22.65 5.44
N ILE A 269 -15.92 23.37 6.28
CA ILE A 269 -15.03 24.43 5.85
C ILE A 269 -13.80 23.73 5.27
N TYR A 270 -13.55 23.93 3.98
CA TYR A 270 -12.46 23.31 3.24
C TYR A 270 -11.47 24.39 2.79
N ILE A 271 -10.19 24.14 3.00
CA ILE A 271 -9.10 25.05 2.66
C ILE A 271 -8.04 24.26 1.90
N GLU A 272 -7.80 24.65 0.65
CA GLU A 272 -6.64 24.23 -0.13
C GLU A 272 -5.53 25.26 0.03
N ILE A 273 -4.34 24.77 0.38
CA ILE A 273 -3.17 25.61 0.57
C ILE A 273 -2.05 25.08 -0.32
N SER A 274 -1.66 25.89 -1.31
CA SER A 274 -0.50 25.62 -2.16
C SER A 274 0.65 26.51 -1.75
N ILE A 275 1.75 25.93 -1.31
CA ILE A 275 2.96 26.64 -0.90
C ILE A 275 4.02 26.37 -1.95
N ARG A 276 4.56 27.42 -2.56
CA ARG A 276 5.66 27.34 -3.54
C ARG A 276 6.84 28.16 -3.05
N ARG A 277 8.02 27.57 -3.02
CA ARG A 277 9.28 28.24 -2.71
C ARG A 277 9.96 28.59 -4.03
N ASP A 278 10.04 29.88 -4.32
CA ASP A 278 10.70 30.43 -5.50
C ASP A 278 12.10 30.92 -5.08
N GLN A 279 13.17 30.21 -5.43
CA GLN A 279 14.53 30.77 -5.29
C GLN A 279 14.89 31.53 -6.56
N VAL A 280 15.06 32.86 -6.45
CA VAL A 280 15.46 33.71 -7.57
C VAL A 280 16.73 34.46 -7.18
N VAL A 281 17.81 34.25 -7.93
CA VAL A 281 19.02 35.05 -7.77
C VAL A 281 18.89 36.33 -8.58
N ASN A 282 18.85 37.48 -7.91
CA ASN A 282 18.77 38.78 -8.56
C ASN A 282 20.00 39.61 -8.20
N ARG A 283 20.81 40.02 -9.19
CA ARG A 283 22.05 40.80 -9.03
C ARG A 283 23.06 40.19 -8.03
N GLY A 284 23.24 38.87 -8.06
CA GLY A 284 24.20 38.17 -7.19
C GLY A 284 23.78 38.02 -5.73
N LYS A 285 22.54 38.39 -5.37
CA LYS A 285 21.93 38.08 -4.08
C LYS A 285 20.86 37.00 -4.27
N GLU A 286 20.94 35.94 -3.48
CA GLU A 286 19.87 34.93 -3.40
C GLU A 286 18.66 35.55 -2.71
N ILE A 287 17.58 35.76 -3.46
CA ILE A 287 16.30 36.18 -2.89
C ILE A 287 15.44 34.92 -2.79
N GLU A 288 15.15 34.51 -1.57
CA GLU A 288 14.21 33.44 -1.29
C GLU A 288 12.80 34.03 -1.25
N GLY A 289 11.98 33.63 -2.21
CA GLY A 289 10.55 33.92 -2.25
C GLY A 289 9.74 32.71 -1.83
N MET A 290 8.61 32.95 -1.14
CA MET A 290 7.59 31.95 -0.88
C MET A 290 6.24 32.51 -1.33
N ARG A 291 5.50 31.72 -2.10
CA ARG A 291 4.15 32.03 -2.56
C ARG A 291 3.18 31.05 -1.92
N ILE A 292 2.30 31.55 -1.07
CA ILE A 292 1.23 30.77 -0.45
C ILE A 292 -0.08 31.15 -1.14
N THR A 293 -0.76 30.19 -1.75
CA THR A 293 -2.10 30.36 -2.30
C THR A 293 -3.07 29.64 -1.39
N ILE A 294 -4.08 30.35 -0.89
CA ILE A 294 -5.12 29.81 -0.02
C ILE A 294 -6.44 29.91 -0.77
N ASP A 295 -7.07 28.78 -1.07
CA ASP A 295 -8.43 28.73 -1.58
C ASP A 295 -9.35 28.09 -0.55
N SER A 296 -10.34 28.86 -0.12
CA SER A 296 -11.32 28.43 0.87
C SER A 296 -12.68 28.23 0.21
N SER A 297 -13.32 27.11 0.48
CA SER A 297 -14.67 26.85 0.00
C SER A 297 -15.49 26.10 1.05
N LEU A 298 -16.81 26.22 0.95
CA LEU A 298 -17.71 25.35 1.69
C LEU A 298 -17.92 24.09 0.86
N LYS A 299 -17.70 22.93 1.47
CA LYS A 299 -17.87 21.62 0.82
C LYS A 299 -18.93 20.80 1.54
N SER A 300 -19.70 20.01 0.79
CA SER A 300 -20.62 19.03 1.39
C SER A 300 -19.83 17.84 1.98
N ALA A 301 -20.47 17.06 2.84
CA ALA A 301 -19.89 15.80 3.32
C ALA A 301 -19.47 14.88 2.16
N ASP A 302 -20.33 14.75 1.14
CA ASP A 302 -20.08 13.91 -0.03
C ASP A 302 -18.84 14.36 -0.82
N GLU A 303 -18.64 15.68 -0.98
CA GLU A 303 -17.46 16.22 -1.68
C GLU A 303 -16.17 15.95 -0.88
N ILE A 304 -16.21 16.01 0.45
CA ILE A 304 -15.07 15.67 1.30
C ILE A 304 -14.77 14.18 1.25
N ILE A 305 -15.79 13.31 1.27
CA ILE A 305 -15.63 11.87 1.12
C ILE A 305 -15.02 11.55 -0.26
N ALA A 306 -15.53 12.17 -1.32
CA ALA A 306 -14.96 12.03 -2.66
C ALA A 306 -13.50 12.49 -2.71
N LYS A 307 -13.14 13.59 -2.04
CA LYS A 307 -11.76 14.07 -2.00
C LYS A 307 -10.84 13.18 -1.18
N LYS A 308 -11.32 12.66 -0.04
CA LYS A 308 -10.61 11.63 0.74
C LYS A 308 -10.38 10.37 -0.08
N LYS A 309 -11.40 9.94 -0.82
CA LYS A 309 -11.31 8.82 -1.74
C LYS A 309 -10.32 9.14 -2.85
N GLU A 310 -10.32 10.32 -3.46
CA GLU A 310 -9.32 10.72 -4.46
C GLU A 310 -7.89 10.70 -3.89
N ILE A 311 -7.69 11.18 -2.65
CA ILE A 311 -6.39 11.14 -1.98
C ILE A 311 -5.97 9.69 -1.75
N LYS A 312 -6.87 8.86 -1.24
CA LYS A 312 -6.63 7.43 -1.01
C LYS A 312 -6.39 6.69 -2.33
N ASP A 313 -7.18 6.95 -3.36
CA ASP A 313 -7.03 6.38 -4.70
C ASP A 313 -5.73 6.85 -5.35
N LYS A 314 -5.23 8.04 -5.05
CA LYS A 314 -3.89 8.49 -5.48
C LYS A 314 -2.79 7.76 -4.72
N GLU A 315 -2.95 7.53 -3.42
CA GLU A 315 -2.05 6.69 -2.62
C GLU A 315 -2.08 5.24 -3.14
N ASP A 316 -3.25 4.69 -3.42
CA ASP A 316 -3.47 3.32 -3.88
C ASP A 316 -3.06 3.14 -5.35
N ALA A 317 -3.29 4.12 -6.23
CA ALA A 317 -2.79 4.12 -7.60
C ALA A 317 -1.26 4.29 -7.64
N LEU A 318 -0.69 5.00 -6.66
CA LEU A 318 0.75 5.01 -6.46
C LEU A 318 1.21 3.59 -6.11
N MET A 319 0.56 2.93 -5.14
CA MET A 319 0.79 1.51 -4.82
C MET A 319 0.58 0.55 -6.01
N LYS A 320 -0.40 0.79 -6.88
CA LYS A 320 -0.70 -0.06 -8.04
C LYS A 320 0.24 0.19 -9.22
N SER A 321 0.63 1.43 -9.50
CA SER A 321 1.67 1.72 -10.50
C SER A 321 3.00 1.08 -10.08
N LEU A 322 3.22 0.92 -8.77
CA LEU A 322 4.33 0.14 -8.24
C LEU A 322 4.15 -1.36 -8.53
N GLU A 323 2.95 -1.92 -8.41
CA GLU A 323 2.61 -3.32 -8.80
C GLU A 323 2.74 -3.58 -10.31
N GLU A 324 2.38 -2.62 -11.15
CA GLU A 324 2.56 -2.72 -12.61
C GLU A 324 4.05 -2.63 -12.99
N PHE A 325 4.83 -1.78 -12.30
CA PHE A 325 6.30 -1.77 -12.42
C PHE A 325 6.96 -3.04 -11.82
N ARG A 326 6.24 -3.77 -10.94
CA ARG A 326 6.63 -5.08 -10.38
C ARG A 326 6.37 -6.27 -11.31
N GLY A 327 5.76 -6.09 -12.48
CA GLY A 327 5.42 -7.21 -13.38
C GLY A 327 4.36 -8.15 -12.79
N GLU A 328 3.55 -7.68 -11.84
CA GLU A 328 2.47 -8.44 -11.25
C GLU A 328 1.22 -8.32 -12.12
N ARG A 329 0.99 -9.28 -13.02
CA ARG A 329 -0.38 -9.69 -13.33
C ARG A 329 -0.84 -10.57 -12.19
N GLU A 330 -1.49 -10.00 -11.18
CA GLU A 330 -2.25 -10.81 -10.24
C GLU A 330 -3.56 -11.29 -10.88
N MET A 331 -3.83 -12.58 -10.69
CA MET A 331 -5.11 -13.21 -10.99
C MET A 331 -6.17 -12.64 -10.04
N GLU A 332 -7.26 -12.14 -10.61
CA GLU A 332 -8.41 -11.57 -9.88
C GLU A 332 -8.93 -12.56 -8.81
N ALA A 333 -8.91 -12.13 -7.55
CA ALA A 333 -9.67 -12.74 -6.45
C ALA A 333 -11.06 -12.07 -6.35
N PRO A 334 -12.06 -12.74 -5.73
CA PRO A 334 -13.45 -12.71 -6.17
C PRO A 334 -14.18 -11.39 -5.84
N LYS A 335 -15.03 -10.99 -6.80
CA LYS A 335 -15.82 -9.75 -6.86
C LYS A 335 -16.90 -9.59 -5.77
N GLU A 336 -17.02 -10.51 -4.82
CA GLU A 336 -18.15 -10.56 -3.88
C GLU A 336 -18.05 -9.53 -2.75
N GLU A 337 -16.85 -9.13 -2.30
CA GLU A 337 -16.71 -8.12 -1.23
C GLU A 337 -16.99 -6.68 -1.72
N ALA A 338 -16.87 -6.42 -3.02
CA ALA A 338 -17.12 -5.08 -3.60
C ALA A 338 -18.62 -4.75 -3.70
N GLU A 339 -19.49 -5.74 -3.88
CA GLU A 339 -20.95 -5.52 -3.97
C GLU A 339 -21.58 -5.25 -2.59
N GLU A 340 -21.02 -5.82 -1.52
CA GLU A 340 -21.49 -5.53 -0.15
C GLU A 340 -21.09 -4.12 0.31
N GLU A 341 -19.88 -3.64 -0.02
CA GLU A 341 -19.50 -2.25 0.26
C GLU A 341 -20.34 -1.25 -0.56
N GLU A 342 -20.63 -1.53 -1.83
CA GLU A 342 -21.41 -0.63 -2.68
C GLU A 342 -22.88 -0.52 -2.23
N THR A 343 -23.46 -1.60 -1.70
CA THR A 343 -24.83 -1.60 -1.15
C THR A 343 -24.93 -0.88 0.20
N VAL A 344 -23.91 -0.96 1.05
CA VAL A 344 -23.83 -0.20 2.31
C VAL A 344 -23.66 1.29 2.03
N VAL A 345 -22.77 1.65 1.10
CA VAL A 345 -22.53 3.04 0.68
C VAL A 345 -23.81 3.65 0.08
N ARG A 346 -24.56 2.92 -0.76
CA ARG A 346 -25.85 3.39 -1.29
C ARG A 346 -26.91 3.64 -0.22
N LYS A 347 -27.00 2.77 0.80
CA LYS A 347 -27.95 2.94 1.91
C LYS A 347 -27.60 4.16 2.78
N LEU A 348 -26.30 4.38 3.04
CA LEU A 348 -25.81 5.57 3.74
C LEU A 348 -26.04 6.85 2.93
N HIS A 349 -25.79 6.82 1.62
CA HIS A 349 -26.01 7.97 0.72
C HIS A 349 -27.49 8.41 0.69
N LYS A 350 -28.42 7.45 0.75
CA LYS A 350 -29.85 7.73 0.83
C LYS A 350 -30.21 8.41 2.16
N ALA A 351 -29.72 7.88 3.28
CA ALA A 351 -29.96 8.43 4.62
C ALA A 351 -29.34 9.83 4.80
N ALA A 352 -28.12 10.06 4.31
CA ALA A 352 -27.46 11.35 4.33
C ALA A 352 -28.21 12.38 3.46
N SER A 353 -28.65 12.01 2.25
CA SER A 353 -29.41 12.91 1.38
C SER A 353 -30.79 13.28 1.96
N GLU A 354 -31.45 12.35 2.65
CA GLU A 354 -32.73 12.58 3.33
C GLU A 354 -32.52 13.50 4.55
N SER A 355 -31.42 13.32 5.29
CA SER A 355 -31.06 14.20 6.40
C SER A 355 -30.68 15.62 5.94
N ALA A 356 -30.00 15.74 4.79
CA ALA A 356 -29.66 17.02 4.16
C ALA A 356 -30.91 17.76 3.66
N LYS A 357 -31.84 17.07 2.99
CA LYS A 357 -33.14 17.64 2.58
C LYS A 357 -33.99 18.07 3.77
N THR A 358 -33.99 17.27 4.85
CA THR A 358 -34.71 17.60 6.09
C THR A 358 -34.09 18.82 6.77
N ALA A 359 -32.76 18.90 6.82
CA ALA A 359 -32.05 20.10 7.29
C ALA A 359 -32.38 21.31 6.41
N GLU A 360 -32.35 21.19 5.08
CA GLU A 360 -32.66 22.28 4.16
C GLU A 360 -34.11 22.81 4.32
N THR A 361 -35.06 21.89 4.54
CA THR A 361 -36.48 22.22 4.76
C THR A 361 -36.69 22.91 6.10
N TYR A 362 -36.02 22.46 7.16
CA TYR A 362 -36.07 23.11 8.49
C TYR A 362 -35.31 24.45 8.52
N LEU A 363 -34.22 24.58 7.77
CA LEU A 363 -33.43 25.81 7.67
C LEU A 363 -34.18 26.92 6.93
N ARG A 364 -35.04 26.57 5.96
CA ARG A 364 -36.00 27.53 5.37
C ARG A 364 -37.07 27.99 6.37
N GLY A 365 -37.42 27.17 7.36
CA GLY A 365 -38.44 27.48 8.36
C GLY A 365 -37.97 28.32 9.55
N SER A 366 -36.71 28.22 9.97
CA SER A 366 -36.23 28.86 11.23
C SER A 366 -35.66 30.28 11.08
N LEU A 367 -35.50 30.79 9.85
CA LEU A 367 -34.92 32.11 9.59
C LEU A 367 -35.97 33.08 9.07
N ALA A 368 -36.79 33.60 9.98
CA ALA A 368 -37.70 34.73 9.75
C ALA A 368 -36.95 36.08 9.59
N GLY A 369 -35.72 36.06 9.06
CA GLY A 369 -34.84 37.22 8.96
C GLY A 369 -33.80 37.08 7.87
N GLY A 370 -34.23 37.05 6.61
CA GLY A 370 -33.51 37.55 5.42
C GLY A 370 -32.16 36.96 4.98
N SER A 371 -31.35 36.35 5.84
CA SER A 371 -30.07 35.73 5.46
C SER A 371 -30.22 34.21 5.44
N THR A 372 -29.87 33.55 4.34
CA THR A 372 -29.87 32.08 4.28
C THR A 372 -28.72 31.51 5.11
N VAL A 373 -28.86 30.29 5.67
CA VAL A 373 -27.76 29.61 6.40
C VAL A 373 -26.48 29.53 5.58
N LYS A 374 -26.62 29.43 4.26
CA LYS A 374 -25.51 29.48 3.31
C LYS A 374 -24.72 30.78 3.43
N ASP A 375 -25.40 31.92 3.55
CA ASP A 375 -24.77 33.24 3.70
C ASP A 375 -23.99 33.33 5.02
N VAL A 376 -24.53 32.77 6.10
CA VAL A 376 -23.86 32.71 7.41
C VAL A 376 -22.60 31.85 7.33
N LEU A 377 -22.70 30.66 6.74
CA LEU A 377 -21.57 29.74 6.57
C LEU A 377 -20.50 30.33 5.65
N GLU A 378 -20.90 30.94 4.53
CA GLU A 378 -19.96 31.63 3.62
C GLU A 378 -19.27 32.81 4.31
N LYS A 379 -19.97 33.54 5.18
CA LYS A 379 -19.37 34.58 6.01
C LYS A 379 -18.34 34.00 6.97
N THR A 380 -18.66 32.90 7.65
CA THR A 380 -17.71 32.20 8.53
C THR A 380 -16.48 31.69 7.77
N VAL A 381 -16.66 31.13 6.56
CA VAL A 381 -15.54 30.70 5.70
C VAL A 381 -14.64 31.90 5.35
N LYS A 382 -15.24 33.05 4.99
CA LYS A 382 -14.50 34.28 4.70
C LYS A 382 -13.73 34.79 5.91
N GLU A 383 -14.35 34.80 7.10
CA GLU A 383 -13.73 35.21 8.36
C GLU A 383 -12.57 34.30 8.74
N GLU A 384 -12.73 32.98 8.64
CA GLU A 384 -11.65 32.00 8.89
C GLU A 384 -10.49 32.17 7.91
N THR A 385 -10.77 32.45 6.64
CA THR A 385 -9.75 32.69 5.61
C THR A 385 -9.02 34.01 5.82
N ILE A 386 -9.71 35.04 6.33
CA ILE A 386 -9.08 36.30 6.74
C ILE A 386 -8.20 36.05 7.96
N ALA A 387 -8.70 35.33 8.97
CA ALA A 387 -7.93 35.02 10.18
C ALA A 387 -6.68 34.19 9.89
N LEU A 388 -6.77 33.18 8.99
CA LEU A 388 -5.61 32.40 8.54
C LEU A 388 -4.59 33.29 7.82
N TYR A 389 -5.08 34.16 6.93
CA TYR A 389 -4.23 35.11 6.20
C TYR A 389 -3.50 36.07 7.15
N ASP A 390 -4.22 36.64 8.12
CA ASP A 390 -3.64 37.59 9.08
C ASP A 390 -2.65 36.89 10.01
N ALA A 391 -2.94 35.64 10.43
CA ALA A 391 -2.01 34.83 11.19
C ALA A 391 -0.71 34.56 10.42
N ILE A 392 -0.80 34.20 9.12
CA ILE A 392 0.38 34.00 8.27
C ILE A 392 1.16 35.32 8.09
N LYS A 393 0.45 36.45 7.98
CA LYS A 393 1.08 37.79 7.87
C LYS A 393 1.85 38.16 9.15
N GLU A 394 1.28 37.88 10.32
CA GLU A 394 1.96 38.08 11.60
C GLU A 394 3.19 37.17 11.73
N MET A 395 3.05 35.88 11.40
CA MET A 395 4.15 34.90 11.45
C MET A 395 5.31 35.25 10.50
N THR A 396 5.02 35.93 9.39
CA THR A 396 6.02 36.35 8.39
C THR A 396 6.61 37.73 8.68
N GLY A 397 6.27 38.36 9.82
CA GLY A 397 6.90 39.61 10.26
C GLY A 397 6.55 40.85 9.43
N GLY A 398 5.39 40.87 8.75
CA GLY A 398 4.90 42.07 8.05
C GLY A 398 5.57 42.40 6.72
N MET A 399 6.14 41.41 6.02
CA MET A 399 6.77 41.59 4.71
C MET A 399 5.80 42.13 3.63
N LYS A 400 6.35 42.74 2.56
CA LYS A 400 5.59 43.43 1.51
C LYS A 400 4.57 42.50 0.84
N LEU A 401 3.31 42.64 1.23
CA LEU A 401 2.18 41.93 0.65
C LEU A 401 1.72 42.63 -0.63
N GLN A 402 1.90 42.00 -1.78
CA GLN A 402 1.14 42.36 -2.97
C GLN A 402 -0.16 41.56 -3.00
N ARG A 403 -1.28 42.25 -2.79
CA ARG A 403 -2.60 41.66 -3.02
C ARG A 403 -2.86 41.63 -4.52
N TYR A 404 -2.94 40.45 -5.10
CA TYR A 404 -3.57 40.27 -6.40
C TYR A 404 -5.03 39.88 -6.16
N PRO A 405 -6.02 40.75 -6.49
CA PRO A 405 -7.35 40.24 -6.74
C PRO A 405 -7.24 39.34 -7.98
N LEU A 406 -7.40 38.04 -7.79
CA LEU A 406 -7.70 37.17 -8.93
C LEU A 406 -9.04 37.64 -9.48
N GLU A 407 -9.03 38.08 -10.75
CA GLU A 407 -10.23 38.52 -11.45
C GLU A 407 -11.31 37.44 -11.33
N ARG A 408 -12.55 37.89 -11.14
CA ARG A 408 -13.72 37.01 -11.06
C ARG A 408 -13.87 36.32 -12.42
N GLU A 409 -13.61 35.02 -12.48
CA GLU A 409 -14.26 34.13 -13.45
C GLU A 409 -15.71 33.89 -13.05
#